data_AF-A0A2H0SWA5-F1
#
_entry.id   AF-A0A2H0SWA5-F1
#
_cell.length_a   1.000
_cell.length_b   1.000
_cell.length_c   1.000
_cell.angle_alpha   90.00
_cell.angle_beta   90.00
_cell.angle_gamma   90.00
#
_symmetry.space_group_name_H-M   'P 1'
#
loop_
_entity.id
_entity.type
_entity.pdbx_description
1 polymer ?
#
loop_
_entity_poly.entity_id
_entity_poly.type
_entity_poly.pdbx_seq_one_letter_code
_entity_poly.pdbx_strand_id
1 'polypeptide(L)' 'MNMKKSGYEISEQDIEKTLNYLRKTVDENATRDDAIAYLQEHQSMAHIVAHEIVEDEELAEKRTKLSENTTLD' A
#
# COMPACT_ATOMS: atom_id res chain seq x y z
N MET A 1 -2.03 15.58 16.38
CA MET A 1 -2.81 14.38 16.01
C MET A 1 -1.82 13.24 15.80
N ASN A 2 -1.80 12.24 16.68
CA ASN A 2 -1.00 11.03 16.45
C ASN A 2 -1.79 10.11 15.50
N MET A 3 -1.57 10.26 14.20
CA MET A 3 -1.92 9.17 13.27
C MET A 3 -1.01 7.99 13.63
N LYS A 4 -1.54 7.05 14.43
CA LYS A 4 -0.89 5.76 14.61
C LYS A 4 -0.74 5.17 13.21
N LYS A 5 0.49 5.14 12.67
CA LYS A 5 0.83 4.27 11.55
C LYS A 5 0.55 2.85 12.04
N SER A 6 -0.64 2.34 11.78
CA SER A 6 -0.95 0.93 11.91
C SER A 6 -0.21 0.22 10.79
N GLY A 7 1.12 0.16 10.92
CA GLY A 7 1.96 -0.59 10.01
C GLY A 7 1.55 -2.03 10.10
N TYR A 8 1.19 -2.62 8.96
CA TYR A 8 1.07 -4.06 8.85
C TYR A 8 2.43 -4.67 9.20
N GLU A 9 2.44 -5.50 10.25
CA GLU A 9 3.62 -6.24 10.70
C GLU A 9 3.59 -7.60 10.02
N ILE A 10 4.64 -7.93 9.27
CA ILE A 10 4.76 -9.23 8.60
C ILE A 10 4.85 -10.32 9.66
N SER A 11 3.84 -11.20 9.70
CA SER A 11 3.81 -12.31 10.64
C SER A 11 4.53 -13.54 10.08
N GLU A 12 4.91 -14.47 10.96
CA GLU A 12 5.44 -15.79 10.57
C GLU A 12 4.50 -16.53 9.61
N GLN A 13 3.19 -16.41 9.82
CA GLN A 13 2.19 -17.06 8.98
C GLN A 13 2.19 -16.49 7.55
N ASP A 14 2.43 -15.19 7.41
CA ASP A 14 2.50 -14.52 6.11
C ASP A 14 3.76 -14.94 5.36
N ILE A 15 4.88 -15.07 6.08
CA ILE A 15 6.14 -15.57 5.54
C ILE A 15 5.97 -17.01 5.05
N GLU A 16 5.37 -17.91 5.84
CA GLU A 16 5.16 -19.30 5.44
C GLU A 16 4.24 -19.42 4.22
N LYS A 17 3.15 -18.66 4.17
CA LYS A 17 2.23 -18.66 3.02
C LYS A 17 2.91 -18.15 1.77
N THR A 18 3.65 -17.04 1.88
CA THR A 18 4.37 -16.44 0.76
C THR A 18 5.50 -17.36 0.29
N LEU A 19 6.25 -17.97 1.20
CA LEU A 19 7.28 -18.95 0.87
C LEU A 19 6.70 -20.14 0.09
N ASN A 20 5.56 -20.67 0.54
CA ASN A 20 4.88 -21.74 -0.16
C ASN A 20 4.35 -21.33 -1.54
N TYR A 21 3.92 -20.07 -1.69
CA TYR A 21 3.53 -19.53 -2.98
C TYR A 21 4.74 -19.42 -3.92
N LEU A 22 5.83 -18.77 -3.49
CA LEU A 22 7.04 -18.59 -4.27
C LEU A 22 7.62 -19.93 -4.75
N ARG A 23 7.65 -20.93 -3.87
CA ARG A 23 8.10 -22.29 -4.23
C ARG A 23 7.25 -23.00 -5.26
N LYS A 24 5.97 -22.63 -5.39
CA LYS A 24 5.05 -23.23 -6.34
C LYS A 24 5.00 -22.50 -7.68
N THR A 25 5.25 -21.20 -7.69
CA THR A 25 4.95 -20.34 -8.85
C THR A 25 6.16 -19.60 -9.42
N VAL A 26 7.22 -19.41 -8.62
CA VAL A 26 8.38 -18.58 -9.00
C VAL A 26 9.67 -19.41 -9.03
N ASP A 27 10.06 -19.96 -7.88
CA ASP A 27 11.30 -20.74 -7.72
C ASP A 27 11.12 -21.75 -6.58
N GLU A 28 11.25 -23.05 -6.88
CA GLU A 28 11.13 -24.15 -5.92
C GLU A 28 12.13 -24.06 -4.75
N ASN A 29 13.24 -23.35 -4.95
CA ASN A 29 14.28 -23.13 -3.94
C ASN A 29 14.12 -21.81 -3.18
N ALA A 30 13.00 -21.08 -3.38
CA ALA A 30 12.75 -19.81 -2.70
C ALA A 30 12.99 -19.93 -1.19
N THR A 31 13.63 -18.90 -0.65
CA THR A 31 14.05 -18.81 0.73
C THR A 31 13.11 -17.91 1.53
N ARG A 32 13.27 -17.96 2.85
CA ARG A 32 12.55 -17.08 3.76
C ARG A 32 12.78 -15.60 3.45
N ASP A 33 14.02 -15.24 3.09
CA ASP A 33 14.38 -13.85 2.77
C ASP A 33 13.67 -13.37 1.50
N ASP A 34 13.51 -14.25 0.51
CA ASP A 34 12.73 -13.95 -0.70
C ASP A 34 11.25 -13.69 -0.37
N ALA A 35 10.67 -14.47 0.55
CA ALA A 35 9.30 -14.27 1.00
C ALA A 35 9.13 -12.94 1.75
N ILE A 36 10.10 -12.56 2.58
CA ILE A 36 10.11 -11.28 3.28
C ILE A 36 10.23 -10.12 2.28
N ALA A 37 11.18 -10.21 1.35
CA ALA A 37 11.39 -9.19 0.32
C ALA A 37 10.12 -8.99 -0.54
N TYR A 38 9.49 -10.09 -0.96
CA TYR A 38 8.24 -10.06 -1.71
C TYR A 38 7.12 -9.35 -0.96
N LEU A 39 6.94 -9.66 0.33
CA LEU A 39 5.93 -9.02 1.18
C LEU A 39 6.19 -7.52 1.39
N GLN A 40 7.46 -7.14 1.57
CA GLN A 40 7.86 -5.74 1.74
C GLN A 40 7.66 -4.91 0.46
N GLU A 41 7.96 -5.49 -0.71
CA GLU A 41 7.72 -4.85 -2.00
C GLU A 41 6.22 -4.60 -2.20
N HIS A 42 5.38 -5.61 -1.95
CA HIS A 42 3.94 -5.49 -2.07
C HIS A 42 3.34 -4.50 -1.07
N GLN A 43 3.87 -4.44 0.15
CA GLN A 43 3.47 -3.43 1.13
C GLN A 43 3.82 -2.01 0.64
N SER A 44 5.01 -1.84 0.06
CA SER A 44 5.46 -0.56 -0.48
C SER A 44 4.57 -0.10 -1.63
N MET A 45 4.20 -1.01 -2.53
CA MET A 45 3.25 -0.73 -3.61
C MET A 45 1.87 -0.33 -3.09
N ALA A 46 1.32 -1.09 -2.13
CA ALA A 46 0.03 -0.76 -1.54
C ALA A 46 0.04 0.62 -0.85
N HIS A 47 1.16 0.99 -0.23
CA HIS A 47 1.33 2.30 0.38
C HIS A 47 1.38 3.43 -0.65
N ILE A 48 2.10 3.25 -1.75
CA ILE A 48 2.17 4.22 -2.85
C ILE A 48 0.80 4.44 -3.47
N VAL A 49 0.10 3.36 -3.81
CA VAL A 49 -1.26 3.43 -4.38
C VAL A 49 -2.24 4.12 -3.42
N ALA A 50 -2.16 3.80 -2.12
CA ALA A 50 -2.99 4.47 -1.12
C ALA A 50 -2.70 5.97 -1.04
N HIS A 51 -1.44 6.38 -1.16
CA HIS A 51 -1.07 7.80 -1.21
C HIS A 51 -1.61 8.49 -2.46
N GLU A 52 -1.49 7.88 -3.64
CA GLU A 52 -2.02 8.43 -4.89
C GLU A 52 -3.55 8.65 -4.81
N ILE A 53 -4.30 7.68 -4.27
CA ILE A 53 -5.75 7.80 -4.10
C ILE A 53 -6.11 8.98 -3.17
N VAL A 54 -5.42 9.09 -2.02
CA VAL A 54 -5.67 10.18 -1.06
C VAL A 54 -5.31 11.55 -1.65
N GLU A 55 -4.20 11.65 -2.38
CA GLU A 55 -3.81 12.89 -3.06
C GLU A 55 -4.82 13.31 -4.12
N ASP A 56 -5.32 12.35 -4.92
CA ASP A 56 -6.35 12.60 -5.93
C ASP A 56 -7.68 13.05 -5.30
N GLU A 57 -8.09 12.43 -4.18
CA GLU A 57 -9.29 12.82 -3.43
C GLU A 57 -9.14 14.22 -2.81
N GLU A 58 -7.99 14.55 -2.20
CA GLU A 58 -7.74 15.90 -1.66
C GLU A 58 -7.72 16.97 -2.76
N LEU A 59 -7.19 16.65 -3.95
CA LEU A 59 -7.19 17.55 -5.11
C LEU A 59 -8.61 17.77 -5.65
N ALA A 60 -9.43 16.72 -5.71
CA ALA A 60 -10.82 16.81 -6.12
C ALA A 60 -11.64 17.70 -5.16
N GLU A 61 -11.47 17.52 -3.85
CA GLU A 61 -12.12 18.35 -2.83
C GLU A 61 -11.71 19.83 -2.91
N LYS A 62 -10.43 20.12 -3.17
CA LYS A 62 -9.99 21.51 -3.33
C LYS A 62 -10.60 22.18 -4.56
N ARG A 63 -10.79 21.43 -5.67
CA ARG A 63 -11.38 21.96 -6.91
C ARG A 63 -12.87 22.27 -6.77
N THR A 64 -13.63 21.41 -6.10
CA THR A 64 -15.06 21.68 -5.82
C THR A 64 -15.24 22.90 -4.93
N LYS A 65 -14.47 23.01 -3.83
CA LYS A 65 -14.49 24.17 -2.93
C LYS A 65 -14.07 25.48 -3.63
N LEU A 66 -13.18 25.42 -4.63
CA LEU A 66 -12.80 26.61 -5.41
C LEU A 66 -13.90 27.03 -6.39
N SER A 67 -14.63 26.07 -6.98
CA SER A 67 -15.71 26.36 -7.91
C SER A 67 -16.95 26.99 -7.26
N GLU A 68 -17.22 26.66 -5.99
CA GLU A 68 -18.34 27.21 -5.22
C GLU A 68 -18.14 28.69 -4.82
N ASN A 69 -16.89 29.17 -4.81
CA ASN A 69 -16.56 30.55 -4.45
C ASN A 69 -16.43 31.54 -5.63
N THR A 70 -16.63 31.08 -6.87
CA THR A 70 -16.53 31.93 -8.08
C THR A 70 -17.89 32.27 -8.74
N THR A 71 -19.00 32.03 -8.05
CA THR A 71 -20.34 32.41 -8.56
C THR A 71 -21.04 33.39 -7.61
N LEU A 72 -20.37 34.51 -7.29
CA LEU A 72 -20.98 35.70 -6.69
C LEU A 72 -20.21 36.94 -7.17
N ASP A 73 -20.48 37.34 -8.41
CA ASP A 73 -20.81 38.71 -8.89
C ASP A 73 -20.82 38.75 -10.43
#